data_AF-A0A522KXY1-F1
#
_entry.id   AF-A0A522KXY1-F1
#
_cell.length_a   1.000
_cell.length_b   1.000
_cell.length_c   1.000
_cell.angle_alpha   90.00
_cell.angle_beta   90.00
_cell.angle_gamma   90.00
#
_symmetry.space_group_name_H-M   'P 1'
#
loop_
_entity.id
_entity.type
_entity.pdbx_description
1 polymer ?
#
loop_
_entity_poly.entity_id
_entity_poly.type
_entity_poly.pdbx_seq_one_letter_code
_entity_poly.pdbx_strand_id
1 'polypeptide(L)'
;ADNYRDFGVDSSYLYADGDHVITVDGLYVHESQKLDATWGGGGSDNLHNTLQSLNLKGSYWYRHTYGVTLASFVYNGSKDATLYGNDGSPNTQGESIELDYSPFGQSTSWHQPWANVRLGLQYTYFNRFSGRVHDVDGAGRNAKDNNTLYCYVWLAI
;
A
#
# COMPACT_ATOMS: atom_id res chain seq x y z
N ALA A 1 -27.23 11.31 -6.92
CA ALA A 1 -25.77 11.35 -6.87
C ALA A 1 -25.33 10.51 -5.69
N ASP A 2 -24.18 9.86 -5.78
CA ASP A 2 -23.68 9.00 -4.70
C ASP A 2 -23.05 9.84 -3.57
N ASN A 3 -22.98 9.26 -2.38
CA ASN A 3 -22.43 9.89 -1.18
C ASN A 3 -21.46 8.94 -0.46
N TYR A 4 -20.32 9.48 -0.05
CA TYR A 4 -19.23 8.74 0.58
C TYR A 4 -18.84 9.45 1.86
N ARG A 5 -18.64 8.69 2.93
CA ARG A 5 -18.20 9.21 4.22
C ARG A 5 -17.06 8.36 4.77
N ASP A 6 -15.91 9.01 4.90
CA ASP A 6 -14.69 8.39 5.40
C ASP A 6 -14.39 8.78 6.84
N PHE A 7 -13.84 7.83 7.59
CA PHE A 7 -13.23 8.04 8.89
C PHE A 7 -11.86 7.37 8.90
N GLY A 8 -10.81 8.14 9.17
CA GLY A 8 -9.43 7.67 9.16
C GLY A 8 -8.72 7.94 10.48
N VAL A 9 -7.84 7.02 10.86
CA VAL A 9 -6.89 7.17 11.98
C VAL A 9 -5.51 6.78 11.50
N ASP A 10 -4.54 7.65 11.72
CA ASP A 10 -3.13 7.37 11.47
C ASP A 10 -2.31 7.41 12.76
N SER A 11 -1.15 6.77 12.72
CA SER A 11 -0.15 6.82 13.77
C SER A 11 1.24 6.63 13.19
N SER A 12 2.20 7.40 13.69
CA SER A 12 3.61 7.28 13.32
C SER A 12 4.48 7.31 14.57
N TYR A 13 5.48 6.44 14.62
CA TYR A 13 6.49 6.39 15.66
C TYR A 13 7.88 6.33 15.04
N LEU A 14 8.77 7.21 15.50
CA LEU A 14 10.16 7.25 15.08
C LEU A 14 11.05 7.06 16.31
N TYR A 15 11.99 6.13 16.19
CA TYR A 15 13.07 5.93 17.13
C TYR A 15 14.39 6.14 16.42
N ALA A 16 15.23 7.03 16.95
CA ALA A 16 16.56 7.29 16.43
C ALA A 16 17.58 7.18 17.56
N ASP A 17 18.59 6.35 17.37
CA ASP A 17 19.69 6.13 18.31
C ASP A 17 21.00 5.96 17.55
N GLY A 18 21.85 6.98 17.63
CA GLY A 18 23.12 7.04 16.90
C GLY A 18 22.94 6.79 15.40
N ASP A 19 23.46 5.65 14.96
CA ASP A 19 23.44 5.22 13.57
C ASP A 19 22.15 4.49 13.16
N HIS A 20 21.22 4.28 14.07
CA HIS A 20 20.01 3.48 13.85
C HIS A 20 18.77 4.37 13.84
N VAL A 21 17.95 4.26 12.80
CA VAL A 21 16.64 4.90 12.73
C VAL A 21 15.60 3.85 12.41
N ILE A 22 14.57 3.74 13.24
CA ILE A 22 13.41 2.88 13.04
C ILE A 22 12.18 3.77 12.93
N THR A 23 11.35 3.54 11.92
CA THR A 23 10.04 4.18 11.80
C THR A 23 8.96 3.13 11.68
N VAL A 24 7.85 3.31 12.38
CA VAL A 24 6.66 2.47 12.27
C VAL A 24 5.46 3.38 12.02
N ASP A 25 4.74 3.14 10.94
CA ASP A 25 3.56 3.87 10.53
C ASP A 25 2.36 2.92 10.41
N GLY A 26 1.19 3.44 10.76
CA GLY A 26 -0.08 2.74 10.61
C GLY A 26 -1.19 3.69 10.16
N LEU A 27 -2.08 3.19 9.31
CA LEU A 27 -3.24 3.91 8.80
C LEU A 27 -4.43 2.95 8.73
N TYR A 28 -5.52 3.31 9.39
CA TYR A 28 -6.81 2.65 9.25
C TYR A 28 -7.84 3.63 8.69
N VAL A 29 -8.60 3.22 7.68
CA VAL A 29 -9.71 4.01 7.13
C VAL A 29 -10.94 3.14 7.00
N HIS A 30 -12.09 3.67 7.42
CA HIS A 30 -13.40 3.10 7.21
C HIS A 30 -14.25 4.06 6.37
N GLU A 31 -14.80 3.58 5.26
CA GLU A 31 -15.70 4.29 4.38
C GLU A 31 -17.10 3.69 4.45
N SER A 32 -18.10 4.56 4.57
CA SER A 32 -19.51 4.24 4.36
C SER A 32 -19.98 4.86 3.05
N GLN A 33 -20.53 4.04 2.16
CA GLN A 33 -21.01 4.45 0.85
C GLN A 33 -22.54 4.38 0.79
N LYS A 34 -23.16 5.41 0.20
CA LYS A 34 -24.56 5.43 -0.20
C LYS A 34 -24.66 5.74 -1.69
N LEU A 35 -24.98 4.73 -2.48
CA LEU A 35 -24.87 4.70 -3.93
C LEU A 35 -26.20 5.07 -4.62
N ASP A 36 -26.84 6.19 -4.24
CA ASP A 36 -28.18 6.56 -4.74
C ASP A 36 -28.29 6.61 -6.29
N ALA A 37 -27.28 7.16 -6.99
CA ALA A 37 -27.25 7.21 -8.44
C ALA A 37 -26.80 5.87 -9.06
N THR A 38 -25.76 5.25 -8.52
CA THR A 38 -25.22 4.00 -9.08
C THR A 38 -26.21 2.84 -8.92
N TRP A 39 -26.85 2.73 -7.74
CA TRP A 39 -27.93 1.75 -7.52
C TRP A 39 -29.16 2.07 -8.37
N GLY A 40 -29.57 3.35 -8.46
CA GLY A 40 -30.69 3.78 -9.30
C GLY A 40 -30.49 3.51 -10.80
N GLY A 41 -29.24 3.45 -11.25
CA GLY A 41 -28.86 3.05 -12.61
C GLY A 41 -28.62 1.55 -12.80
N GLY A 42 -28.80 0.72 -11.76
CA GLY A 42 -28.55 -0.71 -11.80
C GLY A 42 -27.07 -1.11 -11.84
N GLY A 43 -26.16 -0.22 -11.43
CA GLY A 43 -24.70 -0.45 -11.40
C GLY A 43 -24.17 -0.97 -10.06
N SER A 44 -25.05 -1.34 -9.14
CA SER A 44 -24.70 -1.89 -7.82
C SER A 44 -25.86 -2.71 -7.28
N ASP A 45 -25.55 -3.80 -6.59
CA ASP A 45 -26.56 -4.65 -5.93
C ASP A 45 -27.13 -3.99 -4.68
N ASN A 46 -26.33 -3.14 -4.01
CA ASN A 46 -26.68 -2.55 -2.72
C ASN A 46 -26.71 -1.02 -2.78
N LEU A 47 -27.78 -0.41 -2.25
CA LEU A 47 -27.79 1.04 -2.02
C LEU A 47 -26.68 1.48 -1.04
N HIS A 48 -26.29 0.60 -0.11
CA HIS A 48 -25.30 0.87 0.92
C HIS A 48 -24.17 -0.14 0.88
N ASN A 49 -22.93 0.34 0.82
CA ASN A 49 -21.71 -0.47 0.87
C ASN A 49 -20.74 0.10 1.92
N THR A 50 -19.76 -0.71 2.33
CA THR A 50 -18.70 -0.30 3.24
C THR A 50 -17.35 -0.74 2.72
N LEU A 51 -16.32 0.04 2.98
CA LEU A 51 -14.93 -0.30 2.69
C LEU A 51 -14.07 -0.01 3.92
N GLN A 52 -13.07 -0.85 4.14
CA GLN A 52 -12.10 -0.73 5.21
C GLN A 52 -10.71 -0.95 4.64
N SER A 53 -9.76 -0.14 5.09
CA SER A 53 -8.35 -0.30 4.76
C SER A 53 -7.51 -0.26 6.02
N LEU A 54 -6.51 -1.14 6.10
CA LEU A 54 -5.46 -1.12 7.09
C LEU A 54 -4.12 -1.20 6.36
N ASN A 55 -3.26 -0.22 6.60
CA ASN A 55 -1.91 -0.17 6.07
C ASN A 55 -0.94 -0.05 7.23
N LEU A 56 0.07 -0.91 7.26
CA LEU A 56 1.16 -0.90 8.24
C LEU A 56 2.47 -0.85 7.49
N LYS A 57 3.42 -0.04 7.96
CA LYS A 57 4.74 0.10 7.37
C LYS A 57 5.78 0.24 8.46
N GLY A 58 6.85 -0.54 8.38
CA GLY A 58 8.03 -0.43 9.24
C GLY A 58 9.26 -0.23 8.39
N SER A 59 10.11 0.72 8.75
CA SER A 59 11.41 0.93 8.09
C SER A 59 12.53 0.98 9.11
N TYR A 60 13.69 0.49 8.69
CA TYR A 60 14.92 0.56 9.45
C TYR A 60 16.04 1.08 8.56
N TRP A 61 16.75 2.08 9.06
CA TRP A 61 17.88 2.70 8.41
C TRP A 61 19.11 2.62 9.28
N TYR A 62 20.22 2.18 8.68
CA TYR A 62 21.53 2.17 9.28
C TYR A 62 22.44 3.20 8.61
N ARG A 63 22.99 4.12 9.43
CA ARG A 63 23.88 5.21 9.03
C ARG A 63 23.33 6.07 7.89
N HIS A 64 22.01 6.16 7.78
CA HIS A 64 21.32 6.81 6.66
C HIS A 64 21.80 6.31 5.27
N THR A 65 22.40 5.11 5.23
CA THR A 65 23.04 4.54 4.04
C THR A 65 22.31 3.29 3.59
N TYR A 66 21.93 2.41 4.50
CA TYR A 66 21.22 1.17 4.19
C TYR A 66 19.83 1.23 4.79
N GLY A 67 18.82 1.09 3.96
CA GLY A 67 17.43 1.05 4.38
C GLY A 67 16.80 -0.30 4.06
N VAL A 68 15.92 -0.76 4.94
CA VAL A 68 14.96 -1.83 4.66
C VAL A 68 13.59 -1.37 5.12
N THR A 69 12.59 -1.56 4.26
CA THR A 69 11.19 -1.24 4.57
C THR A 69 10.34 -2.47 4.33
N LEU A 70 9.44 -2.75 5.27
CA LEU A 70 8.40 -3.76 5.16
C LEU A 70 7.05 -3.04 5.26
N ALA A 71 6.12 -3.37 4.37
CA ALA A 71 4.75 -2.88 4.47
C ALA A 71 3.75 -3.99 4.26
N SER A 72 2.58 -3.86 4.88
CA SER A 72 1.42 -4.73 4.69
C SER A 72 0.19 -3.87 4.49
N PHE A 73 -0.67 -4.29 3.57
CA PHE A 73 -1.94 -3.62 3.29
C PHE A 73 -3.06 -4.64 3.19
N VAL A 74 -4.20 -4.29 3.77
CA VAL A 74 -5.42 -5.10 3.74
C VAL A 74 -6.60 -4.18 3.48
N TYR A 75 -7.35 -4.50 2.43
CA TYR A 75 -8.60 -3.87 2.05
C TYR A 75 -9.71 -4.90 2.16
N ASN A 76 -10.84 -4.52 2.76
CA ASN A 76 -12.01 -5.38 2.94
C ASN A 76 -13.29 -4.55 2.84
N GLY A 77 -14.39 -5.15 2.42
CA GLY A 77 -15.63 -4.38 2.29
C GLY A 77 -16.86 -5.24 2.02
N SER A 78 -17.98 -4.56 1.87
CA SER A 78 -19.26 -5.18 1.50
C SER A 78 -19.15 -5.86 0.14
N LYS A 79 -19.86 -6.99 -0.01
CA LYS A 79 -19.95 -7.66 -1.30
C LYS A 79 -21.00 -7.02 -2.20
N ASP A 80 -20.63 -6.76 -3.43
CA ASP A 80 -21.47 -6.22 -4.50
C ASP A 80 -20.95 -6.73 -5.86
N ALA A 81 -21.64 -7.71 -6.43
CA ALA A 81 -21.21 -8.39 -7.65
C ALA A 81 -21.35 -7.50 -8.87
N THR A 82 -22.39 -6.67 -8.93
CA THR A 82 -22.58 -5.71 -10.02
C THR A 82 -21.52 -4.61 -9.99
N LEU A 83 -21.13 -4.14 -8.80
CA LEU A 83 -20.15 -3.08 -8.65
C LEU A 83 -18.69 -3.54 -8.87
N TYR A 84 -18.29 -4.68 -8.30
CA TYR A 84 -16.90 -5.13 -8.32
C TYR A 84 -16.60 -6.23 -9.34
N GLY A 85 -17.63 -6.87 -9.91
CA GLY A 85 -17.48 -8.05 -10.77
C GLY A 85 -16.94 -9.27 -10.02
N ASN A 86 -16.82 -10.40 -10.73
CA ASN A 86 -16.27 -11.66 -10.22
C ASN A 86 -16.93 -12.13 -8.91
N ASP A 87 -16.17 -12.18 -7.81
CA ASP A 87 -16.67 -12.60 -6.48
C ASP A 87 -17.47 -11.50 -5.74
N GLY A 88 -17.61 -10.34 -6.39
CA GLY A 88 -18.27 -9.16 -5.86
C GLY A 88 -17.57 -8.59 -4.65
N SER A 89 -16.28 -8.86 -4.43
CA SER A 89 -15.60 -8.50 -3.19
C SER A 89 -14.43 -7.56 -3.47
N PRO A 90 -14.33 -6.41 -2.77
CA PRO A 90 -13.20 -5.50 -2.92
C PRO A 90 -11.93 -6.02 -2.24
N ASN A 91 -11.95 -7.22 -1.66
CA ASN A 91 -10.92 -7.67 -0.73
C ASN A 91 -9.58 -7.86 -1.42
N THR A 92 -8.59 -7.08 -1.02
CA THR A 92 -7.25 -7.09 -1.58
C THR A 92 -6.25 -7.01 -0.43
N GLN A 93 -5.24 -7.87 -0.43
CA GLN A 93 -4.21 -7.85 0.60
C GLN A 93 -2.88 -8.29 0.03
N GLY A 94 -1.82 -7.69 0.54
CA GLY A 94 -0.46 -7.95 0.11
C GLY A 94 0.54 -7.33 1.07
N GLU A 95 1.80 -7.59 0.76
CA GLU A 95 2.92 -7.07 1.51
C GLU A 95 4.01 -6.63 0.54
N SER A 96 4.86 -5.72 0.98
CA SER A 96 6.02 -5.27 0.24
C SER A 96 7.27 -5.30 1.10
N ILE A 97 8.38 -5.56 0.42
CA ILE A 97 9.73 -5.39 0.95
C ILE A 97 10.50 -4.46 0.03
N GLU A 98 11.19 -3.49 0.61
CA GLU A 98 12.06 -2.55 -0.11
C GLU A 98 13.44 -2.55 0.52
N LEU A 99 14.46 -2.55 -0.33
CA LEU A 99 15.85 -2.41 0.02
C LEU A 99 16.37 -1.11 -0.58
N ASP A 100 16.96 -0.28 0.26
CA ASP A 100 17.48 1.02 -0.12
C ASP A 100 18.98 1.13 0.15
N TYR A 101 19.69 1.79 -0.76
CA TYR A 101 21.09 2.13 -0.62
C TYR A 101 21.37 3.57 -1.02
N SER A 102 21.87 4.36 -0.07
CA SER A 102 22.20 5.78 -0.21
C SER A 102 23.67 6.05 0.14
N PRO A 103 24.62 5.91 -0.82
CA PRO A 103 26.06 5.96 -0.55
C PRO A 103 26.55 7.29 0.04
N PHE A 104 25.80 8.38 -0.15
CA PHE A 104 26.14 9.72 0.30
C PHE A 104 25.22 10.26 1.40
N GLY A 105 24.47 9.39 2.08
CA GLY A 105 23.48 9.79 3.08
C GLY A 105 24.04 10.30 4.41
N GLN A 106 25.36 10.25 4.62
CA GLN A 106 25.99 10.67 5.89
C GLN A 106 26.42 12.14 5.85
N SER A 107 26.43 12.79 7.01
CA SER A 107 26.90 14.19 7.13
C SER A 107 28.36 14.40 6.76
N THR A 108 29.16 13.33 6.77
CA THR A 108 30.57 13.34 6.38
C THR A 108 30.81 12.95 4.92
N SER A 109 29.75 12.68 4.16
CA SER A 109 29.85 12.26 2.76
C SER A 109 30.31 13.41 1.86
N TRP A 110 30.96 13.05 0.75
CA TRP A 110 31.47 14.01 -0.21
C TRP A 110 30.33 14.90 -0.75
N HIS A 111 30.52 16.21 -0.66
CA HIS A 111 29.64 17.23 -1.25
C HIS A 111 28.20 17.30 -0.64
N GLN A 112 28.02 16.81 0.59
CA GLN A 112 26.79 16.97 1.36
C GLN A 112 26.50 18.47 1.65
N PRO A 113 25.24 18.96 1.59
CA PRO A 113 23.99 18.25 1.24
C PRO A 113 23.65 18.21 -0.27
N TRP A 114 24.51 18.70 -1.16
CA TRP A 114 24.19 18.94 -2.58
C TRP A 114 24.34 17.74 -3.51
N ALA A 115 24.80 16.58 -3.01
CA ALA A 115 24.88 15.36 -3.81
C ALA A 115 24.32 14.17 -3.03
N ASN A 116 23.08 13.79 -3.32
CA ASN A 116 22.46 12.59 -2.77
C ASN A 116 21.98 11.66 -3.88
N VAL A 117 22.31 10.38 -3.71
CA VAL A 117 21.84 9.28 -4.55
C VAL A 117 21.16 8.27 -3.64
N ARG A 118 20.02 7.74 -4.05
CA ARG A 118 19.41 6.54 -3.47
C ARG A 118 19.08 5.55 -4.58
N LEU A 119 19.51 4.32 -4.40
CA LEU A 119 19.08 3.18 -5.18
C LEU A 119 18.04 2.42 -4.36
N GLY A 120 16.91 2.11 -4.95
CA GLY A 120 15.86 1.36 -4.28
C GLY A 120 15.39 0.17 -5.11
N LEU A 121 15.11 -0.93 -4.43
CA LEU A 121 14.55 -2.15 -5.01
C LEU A 121 13.37 -2.59 -4.15
N GLN A 122 12.17 -2.53 -4.70
CA GLN A 122 10.93 -2.89 -4.02
C GLN A 122 10.28 -4.09 -4.70
N TYR A 123 9.89 -5.08 -3.90
CA TYR A 123 9.06 -6.19 -4.32
C TYR A 123 7.73 -6.15 -3.57
N THR A 124 6.62 -6.16 -4.31
CA THR A 124 5.27 -6.22 -3.73
C THR A 124 4.61 -7.51 -4.15
N TYR A 125 4.09 -8.26 -3.19
CA TYR A 125 3.35 -9.49 -3.45
C TYR A 125 1.90 -9.40 -2.99
N PHE A 126 1.01 -9.99 -3.77
CA PHE A 126 -0.43 -10.00 -3.52
C PHE A 126 -0.88 -11.39 -3.11
N ASN A 127 -1.41 -11.51 -1.89
CA ASN A 127 -1.96 -12.75 -1.35
C ASN A 127 -3.41 -12.94 -1.80
N ARG A 128 -4.16 -11.84 -1.96
CA ARG A 128 -5.54 -11.84 -2.46
C ARG A 128 -5.77 -10.60 -3.30
N PHE A 129 -6.54 -10.76 -4.36
CA PHE A 129 -6.91 -9.67 -5.25
C PHE A 129 -8.38 -9.80 -5.62
N SER A 130 -9.17 -8.73 -5.41
CA SER A 130 -10.61 -8.69 -5.71
C SER A 130 -11.40 -9.91 -5.18
N GLY A 131 -11.19 -10.25 -3.90
CA GLY A 131 -11.85 -11.36 -3.24
C GLY A 131 -11.20 -12.73 -3.43
N ARG A 132 -10.33 -12.92 -4.42
CA ARG A 132 -9.83 -14.24 -4.84
C ARG A 132 -8.31 -14.39 -4.67
N VAL A 133 -7.88 -15.64 -4.52
CA VAL A 133 -6.46 -16.04 -4.47
C VAL A 133 -6.05 -16.71 -5.78
N HIS A 134 -6.94 -17.52 -6.33
CA HIS A 134 -6.80 -18.21 -7.62
C HIS A 134 -7.89 -17.74 -8.58
N ASP A 135 -7.58 -17.73 -9.86
CA ASP A 135 -8.52 -17.36 -10.94
C ASP A 135 -9.29 -16.05 -10.66
N VAL A 136 -8.51 -14.99 -10.42
CA VAL A 136 -8.99 -13.67 -10.02
C VAL A 136 -9.73 -12.95 -11.15
N ASP A 137 -9.60 -13.40 -12.39
CA ASP A 137 -10.23 -12.83 -13.59
C ASP A 137 -11.09 -13.82 -14.41
N GLY A 138 -11.23 -15.07 -13.97
CA GLY A 138 -11.96 -16.10 -14.72
C GLY A 138 -11.20 -16.67 -15.92
N ALA A 139 -9.91 -16.30 -16.10
CA ALA A 139 -9.03 -16.78 -17.16
C ALA A 139 -7.80 -17.54 -16.64
N GLY A 140 -7.79 -17.90 -15.35
CA GLY A 140 -6.76 -18.70 -14.69
C GLY A 140 -5.67 -17.90 -13.96
N ARG A 141 -5.74 -16.58 -13.94
CA ARG A 141 -4.72 -15.74 -13.28
C ARG A 141 -4.85 -15.80 -11.76
N ASN A 142 -3.76 -15.99 -11.04
CA ASN A 142 -3.72 -15.99 -9.58
C ASN A 142 -3.39 -14.60 -9.03
N ALA A 143 -3.66 -14.36 -7.74
CA ALA A 143 -3.33 -13.10 -7.08
C ALA A 143 -1.81 -12.78 -7.18
N LYS A 144 -0.96 -13.81 -7.04
CA LYS A 144 0.50 -13.69 -7.16
C LYS A 144 0.99 -13.22 -8.53
N ASP A 145 0.18 -13.36 -9.58
CA ASP A 145 0.56 -12.95 -10.93
C ASP A 145 0.53 -11.41 -11.05
N ASN A 146 0.00 -10.72 -10.03
CA ASN A 146 0.06 -9.27 -9.89
C ASN A 146 1.28 -8.79 -9.10
N ASN A 147 2.19 -9.68 -8.71
CA ASN A 147 3.39 -9.29 -7.99
C ASN A 147 4.23 -8.36 -8.87
N THR A 148 4.76 -7.30 -8.26
CA THR A 148 5.53 -6.27 -8.96
C THR A 148 6.93 -6.18 -8.37
N LEU A 149 7.91 -6.05 -9.25
CA LEU A 149 9.29 -5.71 -8.90
C LEU A 149 9.60 -4.34 -9.50
N TYR A 150 9.97 -3.40 -8.65
CA TYR A 150 10.29 -2.04 -9.02
C TYR A 150 11.73 -1.72 -8.60
N CYS A 151 12.48 -1.14 -9.52
CA CYS A 151 13.84 -0.66 -9.27
C CYS A 151 13.89 0.82 -9.64
N TYR A 152 14.52 1.63 -8.80
CA TYR A 152 14.60 3.06 -9.04
C TYR A 152 15.93 3.67 -8.57
N VAL A 153 16.19 4.84 -9.13
CA VAL A 153 17.27 5.74 -8.73
C VAL A 153 16.63 7.08 -8.40
N TRP A 154 16.88 7.58 -7.19
CA TRP A 154 16.53 8.92 -6.79
C TRP A 154 17.80 9.77 -6.68
N LEU A 155 17.75 10.97 -7.24
CA LEU A 155 18.85 11.92 -7.28
C LEU A 155 18.38 13.26 -6.73
N ALA A 156 19.14 13.82 -5.80
CA ALA A 156 19.07 15.23 -5.45
C ALA A 156 20.45 15.84 -5.67
N ILE A 157 20.55 16.60 -6.77
CA ILE A 157 21.74 17.29 -7.29
C ILE A 157 21.42 18.77 -7.47
#